data_AF-A0A927TUJ9-F1
#
_entry.id   AF-A0A927TUJ9-F1
#
_cell.length_a   1.000
_cell.length_b   1.000
_cell.length_c   1.000
_cell.angle_alpha   90.00
_cell.angle_beta   90.00
_cell.angle_gamma   90.00
#
_symmetry.space_group_name_H-M   'P 1'
#
loop_
_entity.id
_entity.type
_entity.pdbx_description
1 polymer ?
#
loop_
_entity_poly.entity_id
_entity_poly.type
_entity_poly.pdbx_seq_one_letter_code
_entity_poly.pdbx_strand_id
1 'polypeptide(L)'
;MVLVYELKYSVTLLLCVLWLIVGLAFLWCWLRLPKCKIWWNVPSKEQERMMRISAAIVAGIMIIADIFTIVMTHDLVYIPYKEGVYSVIEGEVSNFETNSKDESFELNGVRFSYQSNDPSTPYRKIKADGGYILDNSQHIKVAYVTGRRNYIVKLWVEEKDYLTVKNNPEWTQSFSLAMIVLVLGSIVLFELVIYLIYLKYFYKEDKH
;
A
#
# COMPACT_ATOMS: atom_id res chain seq x y z
N MET A 1 25.93 -9.59 -13.41
CA MET A 1 24.80 -8.97 -12.70
C MET A 1 24.01 -10.03 -11.94
N VAL A 2 23.41 -9.65 -10.82
CA VAL A 2 22.60 -10.49 -9.93
C VAL A 2 21.13 -10.07 -10.06
N LEU A 3 20.22 -11.04 -10.22
CA LEU A 3 18.78 -10.79 -10.17
C LEU A 3 18.37 -10.51 -8.73
N VAL A 4 17.94 -9.28 -8.44
CA VAL A 4 17.56 -8.84 -7.09
C VAL A 4 16.07 -8.69 -6.90
N TYR A 5 15.33 -8.54 -7.99
CA TYR A 5 13.88 -8.52 -7.97
C TYR A 5 13.31 -9.22 -9.19
N GLU A 6 12.27 -10.02 -8.95
CA GLU A 6 11.45 -10.63 -9.98
C GLU A 6 9.99 -10.55 -9.53
N LEU A 7 9.11 -10.14 -10.44
CA LEU A 7 7.68 -10.12 -10.19
C LEU A 7 7.19 -11.55 -9.96
N LYS A 8 6.89 -11.86 -8.69
CA LYS A 8 6.40 -13.17 -8.27
C LYS A 8 4.87 -13.27 -8.21
N TYR A 9 4.16 -12.13 -8.20
CA TYR A 9 2.74 -12.09 -7.84
C TYR A 9 1.82 -11.69 -9.00
N SER A 10 0.78 -12.51 -9.24
CA SER A 10 -0.52 -12.02 -9.70
C SER A 10 -1.18 -11.37 -8.49
N VAL A 11 -1.96 -10.32 -8.72
CA VAL A 11 -2.51 -9.48 -7.66
C VAL A 11 -3.13 -10.34 -6.54
N THR A 12 -2.69 -10.05 -5.33
CA THR A 12 -2.79 -10.93 -4.16
C THR A 12 -4.26 -11.21 -3.85
N LEU A 13 -4.71 -12.44 -4.07
CA LEU A 13 -5.96 -13.00 -3.51
C LEU A 13 -6.10 -12.60 -2.02
N LEU A 14 -4.97 -12.55 -1.31
CA LEU A 14 -4.84 -12.06 0.06
C LEU A 14 -5.39 -10.64 0.26
N LEU A 15 -5.14 -9.69 -0.64
CA LEU A 15 -5.66 -8.31 -0.54
C LEU A 15 -7.16 -8.28 -0.75
N CYS A 16 -7.67 -9.01 -1.73
CA CYS A 16 -9.12 -9.15 -1.93
C CYS A 16 -9.78 -9.78 -0.70
N VAL A 17 -9.18 -10.82 -0.12
CA VAL A 17 -9.65 -11.47 1.11
C VAL A 17 -9.57 -10.54 2.31
N LEU A 18 -8.49 -9.78 2.48
CA LEU A 18 -8.32 -8.81 3.56
C LEU A 18 -9.34 -7.67 3.45
N TRP A 19 -9.58 -7.13 2.27
CA TRP A 19 -10.62 -6.13 2.05
C TRP A 19 -12.03 -6.67 2.29
N LEU A 20 -12.26 -7.93 1.92
CA LEU A 20 -13.52 -8.62 2.23
C LEU A 20 -13.68 -8.81 3.75
N ILE A 21 -12.62 -9.17 4.47
CA ILE A 21 -12.62 -9.26 5.94
C ILE A 21 -12.88 -7.89 6.58
N VAL A 22 -12.23 -6.82 6.11
CA VAL A 22 -12.45 -5.45 6.60
C VAL A 22 -13.89 -5.00 6.33
N GLY A 23 -14.41 -5.27 5.13
CA GLY A 23 -15.80 -5.00 4.77
C GLY A 23 -16.78 -5.75 5.67
N LEU A 24 -16.56 -7.04 5.91
CA LEU A 24 -17.39 -7.86 6.81
C LEU A 24 -17.26 -7.44 8.28
N ALA A 25 -16.07 -7.07 8.75
CA ALA A 25 -15.85 -6.59 10.10
C ALA A 25 -16.53 -5.24 10.32
N PHE A 26 -16.47 -4.33 9.34
CA PHE A 26 -17.22 -3.08 9.36
C PHE A 26 -18.72 -3.35 9.43
N LEU A 27 -19.24 -4.25 8.59
CA LEU A 27 -20.66 -4.67 8.58
C LEU A 27 -21.07 -5.32 9.92
N TRP A 28 -20.20 -6.13 10.52
CA TRP A 28 -20.43 -6.78 11.81
C TRP A 28 -20.45 -5.79 12.98
N CYS A 29 -19.45 -4.91 13.07
CA CYS A 29 -19.43 -3.80 14.02
C CYS A 29 -20.66 -2.91 13.84
N TRP A 30 -21.06 -2.64 12.60
CA TRP A 30 -22.24 -1.85 12.28
C TRP A 30 -23.56 -2.48 12.75
N LEU A 31 -23.69 -3.81 12.64
CA LEU A 31 -24.86 -4.56 13.09
C LEU A 31 -24.92 -4.73 14.61
N ARG A 32 -23.77 -4.76 15.28
CA ARG A 32 -23.66 -5.03 16.73
C ARG A 32 -23.35 -3.83 17.61
N LEU A 33 -22.98 -2.68 17.04
CA LEU A 33 -22.84 -1.47 17.84
C LEU A 33 -24.19 -1.24 18.55
N PRO A 34 -24.20 -1.25 19.90
CA PRO A 34 -25.41 -0.96 20.65
C PRO A 34 -25.94 0.39 20.18
N LYS A 35 -27.24 0.64 20.35
CA LYS A 35 -27.92 1.90 20.00
C LYS A 35 -27.27 3.09 20.74
N CYS A 36 -26.07 3.49 20.31
CA CYS A 36 -25.27 4.55 20.87
C CYS A 36 -25.94 5.84 20.44
N LYS A 37 -27.01 6.19 21.16
CA LYS A 37 -27.77 7.45 21.10
C LYS A 37 -26.92 8.71 21.37
N ILE A 38 -25.61 8.56 21.50
CA ILE A 38 -24.76 9.51 22.26
C ILE A 38 -24.04 10.51 21.36
N TRP A 39 -23.94 10.28 20.04
CA TRP A 39 -22.98 11.04 19.23
C TRP A 39 -23.55 12.06 18.26
N TRP A 40 -24.85 12.07 18.04
CA TRP A 40 -25.48 13.05 17.15
C TRP A 40 -26.89 13.32 17.65
N ASN A 41 -27.25 14.61 17.80
CA ASN A 41 -28.66 15.02 17.79
C ASN A 41 -29.18 14.72 16.37
N VAL A 42 -29.40 13.45 16.05
CA VAL A 42 -30.09 13.00 14.85
C VAL A 42 -31.58 13.08 15.19
N PRO A 43 -32.30 14.13 14.75
CA PRO A 43 -33.66 14.41 15.23
C PRO A 43 -34.67 13.28 14.97
N SER A 44 -34.40 12.31 14.08
CA SER A 44 -35.32 11.20 13.81
C SER A 44 -34.62 9.86 13.49
N LYS A 45 -35.29 8.74 13.78
CA LYS A 45 -34.87 7.38 13.36
C LYS A 45 -34.62 7.26 11.85
N GLU A 46 -35.27 8.10 11.05
CA GLU A 46 -35.13 8.11 9.60
C GLU A 46 -33.78 8.68 9.18
N GLN A 47 -33.32 9.75 9.81
CA GLN A 47 -32.01 10.33 9.49
C GLN A 47 -30.85 9.41 9.91
N GLU A 48 -31.01 8.67 11.01
CA GLU A 48 -30.05 7.64 11.41
C GLU A 48 -29.96 6.58 10.31
N ARG A 49 -31.10 6.04 9.86
CA ARG A 49 -31.19 5.08 8.76
C ARG A 49 -30.57 5.62 7.47
N MET A 50 -30.79 6.89 7.12
CA MET A 50 -30.22 7.52 5.93
C MET A 50 -28.69 7.64 5.99
N MET A 51 -28.13 8.04 7.14
CA MET A 51 -26.67 8.07 7.34
C MET A 51 -26.06 6.67 7.26
N ARG A 52 -26.78 5.63 7.70
CA ARG A 52 -26.32 4.24 7.58
C ARG A 52 -26.21 3.80 6.13
N ILE A 53 -27.22 4.14 5.34
CA ILE A 53 -27.27 3.81 3.91
C ILE A 53 -26.17 4.55 3.17
N SER A 54 -25.95 5.84 3.44
CA SER A 54 -24.89 6.61 2.77
C SER A 54 -23.49 6.08 3.09
N ALA A 55 -23.20 5.76 4.37
CA ALA A 55 -21.92 5.18 4.76
C ALA A 55 -21.66 3.81 4.09
N ALA A 56 -22.68 2.94 4.03
CA ALA A 56 -22.56 1.65 3.35
C ALA A 56 -22.33 1.80 1.84
N ILE A 57 -23.00 2.78 1.20
CA ILE A 57 -22.77 3.10 -0.21
C ILE A 57 -21.33 3.57 -0.44
N VAL A 58 -20.82 4.49 0.39
CA VAL A 58 -19.44 4.99 0.28
C VAL A 58 -18.43 3.85 0.45
N ALA A 59 -18.60 3.00 1.47
CA ALA A 59 -17.74 1.83 1.66
C ALA A 59 -17.78 0.87 0.47
N GLY A 60 -18.97 0.61 -0.09
CA GLY A 60 -19.14 -0.20 -1.30
C GLY A 60 -18.40 0.39 -2.51
N ILE A 61 -18.51 1.71 -2.72
CA ILE A 61 -17.80 2.41 -3.80
C ILE A 61 -16.28 2.28 -3.65
N MET A 62 -15.75 2.44 -2.43
CA MET A 62 -14.32 2.30 -2.16
C MET A 62 -13.82 0.88 -2.49
N ILE A 63 -14.54 -0.16 -2.04
CA ILE A 63 -14.20 -1.55 -2.35
C ILE A 63 -14.20 -1.81 -3.86
N ILE A 64 -15.20 -1.31 -4.58
CA ILE A 64 -15.29 -1.47 -6.04
C ILE A 64 -14.11 -0.77 -6.74
N ALA A 65 -13.74 0.44 -6.31
CA ALA A 65 -12.61 1.17 -6.87
C ALA A 65 -11.27 0.44 -6.64
N ASP A 66 -11.10 -0.17 -5.46
CA ASP A 66 -9.91 -0.97 -5.14
C ASP A 66 -9.83 -2.24 -5.99
N ILE A 67 -10.95 -2.98 -6.12
CA ILE A 67 -11.04 -4.16 -7.00
C ILE A 67 -10.72 -3.77 -8.44
N PHE A 68 -11.27 -2.66 -8.93
CA PHE A 68 -11.00 -2.17 -10.27
C PHE A 68 -9.50 -1.87 -10.48
N THR A 69 -8.85 -1.22 -9.51
CA THR A 69 -7.41 -0.92 -9.57
C THR A 69 -6.56 -2.19 -9.57
N ILE A 70 -6.95 -3.20 -8.79
CA ILE A 70 -6.34 -4.52 -8.75
C ILE A 70 -6.44 -5.21 -10.12
N VAL A 71 -7.64 -5.28 -10.70
CA VAL A 71 -7.87 -5.92 -12.01
C VAL A 71 -7.09 -5.20 -13.11
N MET A 72 -7.12 -3.87 -13.14
CA MET A 72 -6.36 -3.08 -14.11
C MET A 72 -4.84 -3.34 -14.00
N THR A 73 -4.30 -3.42 -12.79
CA THR A 73 -2.87 -3.71 -12.59
C THR A 73 -2.52 -5.13 -13.02
N HIS A 74 -3.39 -6.09 -12.75
CA HIS A 74 -3.24 -7.46 -13.20
C HIS A 74 -3.16 -7.54 -14.73
N ASP A 75 -4.10 -6.93 -15.42
CA ASP A 75 -4.21 -7.05 -16.88
C ASP A 75 -3.13 -6.23 -17.60
N LEU A 76 -2.78 -5.05 -17.07
CA LEU A 76 -1.77 -4.19 -17.69
C LEU A 76 -0.33 -4.61 -17.43
N VAL A 77 -0.05 -5.31 -16.33
CA VAL A 77 1.34 -5.58 -15.91
C VAL A 77 1.61 -7.07 -15.77
N TYR A 78 0.74 -7.80 -15.08
CA TYR A 78 1.00 -9.20 -14.77
C TYR A 78 0.80 -10.12 -15.99
N ILE A 79 -0.28 -9.94 -16.75
CA ILE A 79 -0.53 -10.75 -17.96
C ILE A 79 0.62 -10.57 -18.98
N PRO A 80 1.01 -9.34 -19.40
CA PRO A 80 2.12 -9.15 -20.32
C PRO A 80 3.42 -9.73 -19.79
N TYR A 81 3.69 -9.55 -18.49
CA TYR A 81 4.86 -10.16 -17.86
C TYR A 81 4.89 -11.69 -17.98
N LYS A 82 3.76 -12.35 -17.70
CA LYS A 82 3.63 -13.82 -17.78
C LYS A 82 3.73 -14.35 -19.20
N GLU A 83 3.21 -13.61 -20.17
CA GLU A 83 3.28 -13.95 -21.58
C GLU A 83 4.64 -13.62 -22.21
N GLY A 84 5.55 -12.99 -21.46
CA GLY A 84 6.87 -12.58 -21.97
C GLY A 84 6.83 -11.29 -22.79
N VAL A 85 5.70 -10.58 -22.78
CA VAL A 85 5.50 -9.29 -23.44
C VAL A 85 5.99 -8.17 -22.53
N TYR A 86 7.31 -8.02 -22.47
CA TYR A 86 7.98 -6.93 -21.74
C TYR A 86 9.26 -6.52 -22.47
N SER A 87 9.68 -5.27 -22.25
CA SER A 87 10.93 -4.74 -22.78
C SER A 87 12.05 -4.98 -21.79
N VAL A 88 13.26 -5.20 -22.29
CA VAL A 88 14.48 -5.33 -21.46
C VAL A 88 15.46 -4.25 -21.87
N ILE A 89 15.96 -3.50 -20.89
CA ILE A 89 16.94 -2.44 -21.11
C ILE A 89 18.06 -2.55 -20.08
N GLU A 90 19.28 -2.29 -20.52
CA GLU A 90 20.49 -2.33 -19.72
C GLU A 90 21.28 -1.05 -19.98
N GLY A 91 21.78 -0.41 -18.93
CA GLY A 91 22.50 0.84 -19.02
C GLY A 91 22.78 1.48 -17.67
N GLU A 92 23.41 2.65 -17.72
CA GLU A 92 23.70 3.45 -16.53
C GLU A 92 22.48 4.28 -16.13
N VAL A 93 22.21 4.29 -14.82
CA VAL A 93 21.21 5.15 -14.21
C VAL A 93 21.60 6.62 -14.40
N SER A 94 20.67 7.41 -14.91
CA SER A 94 20.81 8.86 -15.07
C SER A 94 19.57 9.56 -14.53
N ASN A 95 19.68 10.87 -14.25
CA ASN A 95 18.58 11.68 -13.72
C ASN A 95 17.91 11.06 -12.47
N PHE A 96 18.71 10.44 -11.60
CA PHE A 96 18.22 9.83 -10.37
C PHE A 96 17.74 10.89 -9.38
N GLU A 97 16.46 10.85 -9.06
CA GLU A 97 15.77 11.71 -8.10
C GLU A 97 15.11 10.85 -7.04
N THR A 98 15.38 11.11 -5.76
CA THR A 98 14.80 10.36 -4.64
C THR A 98 14.30 11.31 -3.55
N ASN A 99 13.15 10.95 -2.98
CA ASN A 99 12.44 11.63 -1.89
C ASN A 99 12.08 10.56 -0.84
N SER A 100 11.69 10.97 0.36
CA SER A 100 11.07 10.12 1.39
C SER A 100 9.98 9.13 0.93
N LYS A 101 9.30 9.38 -0.22
CA LYS A 101 8.24 8.49 -0.72
C LYS A 101 8.41 8.05 -2.17
N ASP A 102 9.14 8.82 -2.97
CA ASP A 102 9.12 8.70 -4.43
C ASP A 102 10.55 8.58 -4.96
N GLU A 103 10.71 7.83 -6.03
CA GLU A 103 11.98 7.68 -6.73
C GLU A 103 11.75 7.67 -8.24
N SER A 104 12.63 8.34 -8.99
CA SER A 104 12.62 8.33 -10.43
C SER A 104 14.03 8.35 -11.02
N PHE A 105 14.19 7.79 -12.20
CA PHE A 105 15.46 7.74 -12.92
C PHE A 105 15.24 7.41 -14.38
N GLU A 106 16.31 7.48 -15.16
CA GLU A 106 16.33 7.16 -16.58
C GLU A 106 17.41 6.11 -16.91
N LEU A 107 17.08 5.21 -17.84
CA LEU A 107 18.03 4.29 -18.48
C LEU A 107 17.92 4.46 -19.98
N ASN A 108 19.03 4.85 -20.64
CA ASN A 108 19.09 5.09 -22.09
C ASN A 108 17.88 5.91 -22.62
N GLY A 109 17.49 6.96 -21.88
CA GLY A 109 16.35 7.84 -22.22
C GLY A 109 14.95 7.32 -21.88
N VAL A 110 14.82 6.13 -21.27
CA VAL A 110 13.54 5.61 -20.77
C VAL A 110 13.40 5.98 -19.30
N ARG A 111 12.37 6.76 -18.96
CA ARG A 111 12.09 7.19 -17.58
C ARG A 111 11.29 6.17 -16.79
N PHE A 112 11.71 5.94 -15.56
CA PHE A 112 11.05 5.12 -14.54
C PHE A 112 10.70 5.99 -13.35
N SER A 113 9.53 5.75 -12.74
CA SER A 113 9.13 6.41 -11.51
C SER A 113 8.23 5.50 -10.68
N TYR A 114 8.41 5.51 -9.36
CA TYR A 114 7.58 4.75 -8.44
C TYR A 114 7.53 5.38 -7.05
N GLN A 115 6.49 5.03 -6.30
CA GLN A 115 6.30 5.47 -4.92
C GLN A 115 6.30 4.25 -4.00
N SER A 116 6.95 4.34 -2.84
CA SER A 116 7.10 3.23 -1.91
C SER A 116 5.77 2.70 -1.36
N ASN A 117 4.76 3.56 -1.30
CA ASN A 117 3.42 3.25 -0.80
C ASN A 117 2.40 2.89 -1.89
N ASP A 118 2.79 2.87 -3.18
CA ASP A 118 1.86 2.59 -4.27
C ASP A 118 1.79 1.08 -4.58
N PRO A 119 0.71 0.38 -4.17
CA PRO A 119 0.59 -1.05 -4.34
C PRO A 119 0.43 -1.48 -5.81
N SER A 120 0.08 -0.55 -6.72
CA SER A 120 -0.04 -0.83 -8.15
C SER A 120 1.32 -0.96 -8.86
N THR A 121 2.42 -0.58 -8.19
CA THR A 121 3.76 -0.73 -8.76
C THR A 121 4.41 -2.04 -8.31
N PRO A 122 4.88 -2.90 -9.23
CA PRO A 122 5.49 -4.17 -8.89
C PRO A 122 6.79 -3.99 -8.07
N TYR A 123 7.76 -3.27 -8.64
CA TYR A 123 8.95 -2.83 -7.91
C TYR A 123 8.73 -1.41 -7.43
N ARG A 124 8.87 -1.19 -6.13
CA ARG A 124 8.62 0.10 -5.47
C ARG A 124 9.56 0.40 -4.31
N LYS A 125 10.59 -0.43 -4.13
CA LYS A 125 11.51 -0.28 -3.00
C LYS A 125 12.44 0.88 -3.33
N ILE A 126 12.13 2.06 -2.81
CA ILE A 126 12.96 3.26 -2.94
C ILE A 126 14.26 3.07 -2.17
N LYS A 127 15.29 3.86 -2.51
CA LYS A 127 16.57 3.89 -1.82
C LYS A 127 16.31 3.91 -0.33
N ALA A 128 15.57 4.91 0.19
CA ALA A 128 15.18 5.15 1.62
C ALA A 128 14.77 3.90 2.41
N ASP A 129 14.23 2.90 1.72
CA ASP A 129 13.64 1.69 2.30
C ASP A 129 14.46 0.42 2.01
N GLY A 130 15.67 0.58 1.49
CA GLY A 130 16.60 -0.50 1.15
C GLY A 130 16.45 -0.95 -0.30
N GLY A 131 16.10 -0.04 -1.19
CA GLY A 131 16.04 -0.25 -2.63
C GLY A 131 17.41 -0.58 -3.22
N TYR A 132 17.40 -1.24 -4.38
CA TYR A 132 18.63 -1.66 -5.08
C TYR A 132 19.13 -0.64 -6.10
N ILE A 133 18.37 0.44 -6.33
CA ILE A 133 18.74 1.54 -7.21
C ILE A 133 19.24 2.66 -6.30
N LEU A 134 20.54 2.92 -6.37
CA LEU A 134 21.27 3.67 -5.36
C LEU A 134 21.55 5.10 -5.80
N ASP A 135 22.03 5.30 -7.02
CA ASP A 135 22.39 6.63 -7.51
C ASP A 135 22.62 6.63 -9.03
N ASN A 136 22.94 7.80 -9.57
CA ASN A 136 23.43 7.96 -10.93
C ASN A 136 24.72 7.15 -11.18
N SER A 137 24.96 6.82 -12.44
CA SER A 137 26.08 5.99 -12.93
C SER A 137 26.06 4.54 -12.45
N GLN A 138 25.01 4.11 -11.75
CA GLN A 138 24.83 2.71 -11.41
C GLN A 138 24.46 1.93 -12.67
N HIS A 139 25.22 0.89 -13.00
CA HIS A 139 24.91 0.03 -14.15
C HIS A 139 23.89 -1.02 -13.75
N ILE A 140 22.70 -0.97 -14.36
CA ILE A 140 21.59 -1.89 -14.05
C ILE A 140 20.95 -2.43 -15.32
N LYS A 141 20.22 -3.52 -15.15
CA LYS A 141 19.33 -4.06 -16.18
C LYS A 141 17.94 -4.19 -15.61
N VAL A 142 16.94 -3.78 -16.38
CA VAL A 142 15.53 -3.87 -16.00
C VAL A 142 14.73 -4.53 -17.11
N ALA A 143 13.80 -5.39 -16.71
CA ALA A 143 12.68 -5.78 -17.54
C ALA A 143 11.47 -4.95 -17.12
N TYR A 144 10.73 -4.38 -18.06
CA TYR A 144 9.60 -3.51 -17.76
C TYR A 144 8.44 -3.66 -18.73
N VAL A 145 7.24 -3.36 -18.24
CA VAL A 145 6.01 -3.27 -19.04
C VAL A 145 5.60 -1.81 -19.12
N THR A 146 5.23 -1.34 -20.31
CA THR A 146 4.77 0.04 -20.53
C THR A 146 3.27 0.14 -20.24
N GLY A 147 2.88 1.10 -19.39
CA GLY A 147 1.49 1.52 -19.21
C GLY A 147 1.42 3.02 -18.99
N ARG A 148 0.71 3.48 -17.94
CA ARG A 148 0.72 4.93 -17.56
C ARG A 148 2.12 5.43 -17.19
N ARG A 149 2.97 4.53 -16.73
CA ARG A 149 4.40 4.67 -16.49
C ARG A 149 5.10 3.36 -16.86
N ASN A 150 6.42 3.33 -16.82
CA ASN A 150 7.17 2.09 -17.04
C ASN A 150 7.26 1.29 -15.73
N TYR A 151 6.64 0.11 -15.71
CA TYR A 151 6.58 -0.77 -14.54
C TYR A 151 7.71 -1.79 -14.57
N ILE A 152 8.64 -1.71 -13.62
CA ILE A 152 9.76 -2.65 -13.51
C ILE A 152 9.22 -4.00 -12.98
N VAL A 153 9.41 -5.05 -13.77
CA VAL A 153 8.97 -6.43 -13.46
C VAL A 153 10.14 -7.37 -13.15
N LYS A 154 11.36 -7.04 -13.59
CA LYS A 154 12.60 -7.66 -13.11
C LYS A 154 13.70 -6.61 -12.99
N LEU A 155 14.57 -6.75 -11.98
CA LEU A 155 15.72 -5.88 -11.77
C LEU A 155 16.96 -6.73 -11.53
N TRP A 156 18.00 -6.45 -12.30
CA TRP A 156 19.34 -6.96 -12.09
C TRP A 156 20.28 -5.80 -11.79
N VAL A 157 21.16 -6.00 -10.82
CA VAL A 157 22.19 -5.02 -10.43
C VAL A 157 23.56 -5.69 -10.39
N GLU A 158 24.62 -4.90 -10.30
CA GLU A 158 25.95 -5.45 -10.07
C GLU A 158 26.07 -6.09 -8.69
N GLU A 159 26.92 -7.12 -8.57
CA GLU A 159 27.09 -7.86 -7.32
C GLU A 159 27.58 -6.97 -6.18
N LYS A 160 28.44 -5.99 -6.49
CA LYS A 160 28.95 -5.00 -5.53
C LYS A 160 27.81 -4.17 -4.89
N ASP A 161 26.83 -3.77 -5.69
CA ASP A 161 25.71 -2.94 -5.24
C ASP A 161 24.71 -3.79 -4.44
N TYR A 162 24.48 -5.02 -4.88
CA TYR A 162 23.68 -5.99 -4.12
C TYR A 162 24.25 -6.23 -2.72
N LEU A 163 25.56 -6.45 -2.60
CA LEU A 163 26.23 -6.64 -1.31
C LEU A 163 26.18 -5.38 -0.44
N THR A 164 26.27 -4.20 -1.05
CA THR A 164 26.15 -2.90 -0.35
C THR A 164 24.79 -2.78 0.34
N VAL A 165 23.70 -3.10 -0.37
CA VAL A 165 22.34 -3.07 0.21
C VAL A 165 22.16 -4.15 1.27
N LYS A 166 22.62 -5.36 1.00
CA LYS A 166 22.44 -6.51 1.90
C LYS A 166 23.15 -6.33 3.25
N ASN A 167 24.31 -5.70 3.24
CA ASN A 167 25.13 -5.51 4.44
C ASN A 167 24.76 -4.26 5.24
N ASN A 168 23.75 -3.49 4.83
CA ASN A 168 23.35 -2.28 5.53
C ASN A 168 22.20 -2.55 6.53
N PRO A 169 22.46 -2.57 7.84
CA PRO A 169 21.48 -2.98 8.86
C PRO A 169 20.29 -2.01 9.01
N GLU A 170 20.46 -0.72 8.67
CA GLU A 170 19.42 0.31 8.88
C GLU A 170 18.18 0.11 7.99
N TRP A 171 18.32 -0.56 6.84
CA TRP A 171 17.29 -0.64 5.79
C TRP A 171 16.47 -1.93 5.86
N THR A 172 16.82 -2.84 6.77
CA THR A 172 16.11 -4.12 6.98
C THR A 172 15.04 -4.02 8.05
N GLN A 173 15.09 -3.02 8.93
CA GLN A 173 14.18 -2.91 10.08
C GLN A 173 12.99 -1.95 9.89
N SER A 174 13.05 -1.02 8.94
CA SER A 174 12.08 0.08 8.83
C SER A 174 10.69 -0.35 8.33
N PHE A 175 10.59 -1.32 7.42
CA PHE A 175 9.30 -1.64 6.78
C PHE A 175 8.38 -2.59 7.55
N SER A 176 8.92 -3.60 8.24
CA SER A 176 8.07 -4.56 8.97
C SER A 176 7.57 -3.97 10.30
N LEU A 177 8.43 -3.24 11.01
CA LEU A 177 8.07 -2.60 12.28
C LEU A 177 7.09 -1.45 12.08
N ALA A 178 7.26 -0.59 11.07
CA ALA A 178 6.33 0.52 10.83
C ALA A 178 4.91 0.05 10.49
N MET A 179 4.76 -1.01 9.69
CA MET A 179 3.45 -1.61 9.40
C MET A 179 2.82 -2.26 10.63
N ILE A 180 3.61 -3.00 11.43
CA ILE A 180 3.12 -3.59 12.68
C ILE A 180 2.74 -2.49 13.69
N VAL A 181 3.52 -1.42 13.79
CA VAL A 181 3.26 -0.28 14.67
C VAL A 181 2.05 0.54 14.20
N LEU A 182 1.83 0.69 12.90
CA LEU A 182 0.63 1.35 12.37
C LEU A 182 -0.64 0.53 12.61
N VAL A 183 -0.57 -0.79 12.39
CA VAL A 183 -1.70 -1.69 12.63
C VAL A 183 -2.00 -1.76 14.14
N LEU A 184 -1.00 -2.02 14.98
CA LEU A 184 -1.17 -2.04 16.44
C LEU A 184 -1.56 -0.66 16.99
N GLY A 185 -0.98 0.41 16.45
CA GLY A 185 -1.31 1.78 16.81
C GLY A 185 -2.75 2.14 16.48
N SER A 186 -3.27 1.70 15.34
CA SER A 186 -4.68 1.90 14.97
C SER A 186 -5.64 1.13 15.87
N ILE A 187 -5.26 -0.08 16.31
CA ILE A 187 -6.03 -0.89 17.26
C ILE A 187 -6.05 -0.24 18.64
N VAL A 188 -4.88 0.18 19.15
CA VAL A 188 -4.77 0.86 20.45
C VAL A 188 -5.50 2.20 20.44
N LEU A 189 -5.38 3.00 19.39
CA LEU A 189 -6.09 4.28 19.29
C LEU A 189 -7.62 4.06 19.29
N PHE A 190 -8.10 3.01 18.61
CA PHE A 190 -9.50 2.64 18.60
C PHE A 190 -10.00 2.22 19.99
N GLU A 191 -9.26 1.39 20.71
CA GLU A 191 -9.61 1.00 22.09
C GLU A 191 -9.54 2.17 23.08
N LEU A 192 -8.55 3.06 22.94
CA LEU A 192 -8.36 4.21 23.81
C LEU A 192 -9.45 5.27 23.58
N VAL A 193 -9.89 5.45 22.33
CA VAL A 193 -11.09 6.24 22.02
C VAL A 193 -12.33 5.63 22.66
N ILE A 194 -12.55 4.30 22.56
CA ILE A 194 -13.67 3.64 23.23
C ILE A 194 -13.60 3.82 24.76
N TYR A 195 -12.42 3.68 25.35
CA TYR A 195 -12.21 3.78 26.79
C TYR A 195 -12.36 5.22 27.33
N LEU A 196 -11.86 6.24 26.62
CA LEU A 196 -12.07 7.64 26.99
C LEU A 196 -13.53 8.05 26.86
N ILE A 197 -14.24 7.52 25.87
CA ILE A 197 -15.70 7.69 25.74
C ILE A 197 -16.42 7.03 26.92
N TYR A 198 -16.01 5.83 27.32
CA TYR A 198 -16.54 5.16 28.52
C TYR A 198 -16.33 6.01 29.79
N LEU A 199 -15.10 6.45 30.06
CA LEU A 199 -14.78 7.25 31.25
C LEU A 199 -15.49 8.60 31.29
N LYS A 200 -15.59 9.31 30.17
CA LYS A 200 -16.22 10.65 30.13
C LYS A 200 -17.72 10.61 30.43
N TYR A 201 -18.39 9.48 30.15
CA TYR A 201 -19.85 9.40 30.22
C TYR A 201 -20.35 8.50 31.36
N PHE A 202 -19.71 7.36 31.64
CA PHE A 202 -20.14 6.49 32.75
C PHE A 202 -19.61 6.93 34.11
N TYR A 203 -18.41 7.53 34.20
CA TYR A 203 -17.91 8.04 35.48
C TYR A 203 -18.64 9.31 35.97
N LYS A 204 -19.50 9.89 35.12
CA LYS A 204 -20.29 11.09 35.44
C LYS A 204 -21.69 10.76 35.97
N GLU A 205 -22.18 9.54 35.79
CA GLU A 205 -23.48 9.09 36.33
C GLU A 205 -23.39 8.62 37.80
N ASP A 206 -22.21 8.22 38.28
CA ASP A 206 -22.02 7.77 39.69
C ASP A 206 -21.84 8.92 40.71
N LYS A 207 -22.07 10.18 40.32
CA LYS A 207 -21.96 11.36 41.21
C LYS A 207 -23.26 12.13 41.45
N HIS A 208 -24.42 11.57 41.11
CA HIS A 208 -25.73 12.16 41.45
C HIS A 208 -26.66 11.18 42.15
#